data_AF-A0A1R0V118-F1
#
_entry.id   AF-A0A1R0V118-F1
#
_cell.length_a   1.000
_cell.length_b   1.000
_cell.length_c   1.000
_cell.angle_alpha   90.00
_cell.angle_beta   90.00
_cell.angle_gamma   90.00
#
_symmetry.space_group_name_H-M   'P 1'
#
loop_
_entity.id
_entity.type
_entity.pdbx_description
1 polymer ?
#
loop_
_entity_poly.entity_id
_entity_poly.type
_entity_poly.pdbx_seq_one_letter_code
_entity_poly.pdbx_strand_id
1 'polypeptide(L)'
;MSDGILGVTAPYVLELSGRQRAAEGSIRVGATITDGVSEAMLVNHGVICVTSIAALAQANAAREAACAAMASVSNAMSEKLNVAATQYQSTDARSGADLGKQMHPR
;
A
#
# COMPACT_ATOMS: atom_id res chain seq x y z
N MET A 1 21.11 20.07 19.07
CA MET A 1 21.57 19.65 17.73
C MET A 1 21.07 18.23 17.56
N SER A 2 20.21 17.96 16.58
CA SER A 2 19.82 16.58 16.24
C SER A 2 21.04 15.91 15.61
N ASP A 3 21.40 14.71 16.07
CA ASP A 3 22.66 13.96 15.86
C ASP A 3 23.02 13.59 14.40
N GLY A 4 22.63 14.39 13.40
CA GLY A 4 23.04 14.16 12.01
C GLY A 4 22.49 12.88 11.38
N ILE A 5 21.67 12.11 12.10
CA ILE A 5 20.95 10.96 11.57
C ILE A 5 19.71 11.49 10.86
N LEU A 6 19.73 11.45 9.52
CA LEU A 6 18.52 11.50 8.72
C LEU A 6 17.63 10.32 9.15
N GLY A 7 16.55 10.60 9.86
CA GLY A 7 15.55 9.60 10.27
C GLY A 7 14.84 8.92 9.09
N VAL A 8 15.16 9.31 7.85
CA VAL A 8 14.62 8.76 6.61
C VAL A 8 15.78 8.62 5.61
N THR A 9 16.11 7.38 5.24
CA THR A 9 17.15 7.05 4.24
C THR A 9 16.51 6.48 2.98
N ALA A 10 17.19 6.56 1.83
CA ALA A 10 16.68 5.96 0.59
C ALA A 10 16.32 4.47 0.73
N PRO A 11 17.14 3.61 1.40
CA PRO A 11 16.75 2.22 1.66
C PRO A 11 15.48 2.09 2.52
N TYR A 12 15.31 2.94 3.54
CA TYR A 12 14.12 2.89 4.39
C TYR A 12 12.86 3.30 3.61
N VAL A 13 12.94 4.33 2.76
CA VAL A 13 11.82 4.73 1.89
C VAL A 13 11.47 3.61 0.89
N LEU A 14 12.47 2.91 0.36
CA LEU A 14 12.25 1.76 -0.52
C LEU A 14 11.59 0.59 0.22
N GLU A 15 11.97 0.33 1.47
CA GLU A 15 11.31 -0.65 2.32
C GLU A 15 9.82 -0.31 2.51
N LEU A 16 9.51 0.96 2.83
CA LEU A 16 8.13 1.42 2.96
C LEU A 16 7.34 1.26 1.65
N SER A 17 7.98 1.51 0.49
CA SER A 17 7.37 1.25 -0.82
C SER A 17 6.99 -0.22 -0.98
N GLY A 18 7.90 -1.14 -0.63
CA GLY A 18 7.65 -2.58 -0.66
C GLY A 18 6.51 -3.00 0.28
N ARG A 19 6.44 -2.42 1.48
CA ARG A 19 5.35 -2.69 2.43
C ARG A 19 3.99 -2.24 1.92
N GLN A 20 3.91 -1.11 1.21
CA GLN A 20 2.68 -0.67 0.57
C GLN A 20 2.24 -1.61 -0.55
N ARG A 21 3.18 -2.12 -1.35
CA ARG A 21 2.89 -3.10 -2.39
C ARG A 21 2.42 -4.45 -1.80
N ALA A 22 3.00 -4.87 -0.68
CA ALA A 22 2.53 -6.04 0.05
C ALA A 22 1.12 -5.81 0.63
N ALA A 23 0.85 -4.64 1.20
CA ALA A 23 -0.47 -4.27 1.72
C ALA A 23 -1.54 -4.30 0.62
N GLU A 24 -1.25 -3.72 -0.54
CA GLU A 24 -2.11 -3.77 -1.72
C GLU A 24 -2.48 -5.22 -2.10
N GLY A 25 -1.48 -6.11 -2.15
CA GLY A 25 -1.70 -7.54 -2.42
C GLY A 25 -2.61 -8.21 -1.39
N SER A 26 -2.33 -8.00 -0.10
CA SER A 26 -3.12 -8.55 1.01
C SER A 26 -4.56 -8.01 1.02
N ILE A 27 -4.77 -6.74 0.70
CA ILE A 27 -6.10 -6.14 0.59
C ILE A 27 -6.90 -6.79 -0.53
N ARG A 28 -6.28 -7.02 -1.69
CA ARG A 28 -6.95 -7.68 -2.82
C ARG A 28 -7.34 -9.12 -2.50
N VAL A 29 -6.47 -9.88 -1.84
CA VAL A 29 -6.81 -11.24 -1.36
C VAL A 29 -7.92 -11.16 -0.31
N GLY A 30 -7.84 -10.20 0.63
CA GLY A 30 -8.86 -9.99 1.65
C GLY A 30 -10.23 -9.64 1.08
N ALA A 31 -10.28 -8.93 -0.05
CA ALA A 31 -11.52 -8.56 -0.72
C ALA A 31 -12.33 -9.82 -1.10
N THR A 32 -11.68 -10.85 -1.63
CA THR A 32 -12.33 -12.06 -2.16
C THR A 32 -12.79 -13.06 -1.10
N ILE A 33 -12.44 -12.86 0.18
CA ILE A 33 -12.78 -13.80 1.26
C ILE A 33 -14.30 -13.93 1.46
N THR A 34 -15.06 -12.88 1.10
CA THR A 34 -16.51 -12.83 1.29
C THR A 34 -17.31 -13.17 0.03
N ASP A 35 -16.64 -13.58 -1.04
CA ASP A 35 -17.28 -13.90 -2.32
C ASP A 35 -18.27 -15.06 -2.12
N GLY A 36 -19.48 -14.92 -2.65
CA GLY A 36 -20.50 -15.97 -2.59
C GLY A 36 -21.26 -16.08 -1.26
N VAL A 37 -20.96 -15.26 -0.24
CA VAL A 37 -21.58 -15.40 1.09
C VAL A 37 -23.09 -15.12 1.06
N SER A 38 -23.57 -14.20 0.21
CA SER A 38 -25.01 -13.95 0.02
C SER A 38 -25.73 -15.13 -0.63
N GLU A 39 -25.11 -15.75 -1.64
CA GLU A 39 -25.60 -16.93 -2.33
C GLU A 39 -25.63 -18.14 -1.40
N ALA A 40 -24.58 -18.36 -0.62
CA ALA A 40 -24.52 -19.40 0.39
C ALA A 40 -25.62 -19.22 1.44
N MET A 41 -25.92 -17.98 1.83
CA MET A 41 -26.99 -17.68 2.78
C MET A 41 -28.37 -17.96 2.16
N LEU A 42 -28.58 -17.67 0.88
CA LEU A 42 -29.79 -18.05 0.16
C LEU A 42 -29.98 -19.57 0.09
N VAL A 43 -28.93 -20.33 -0.19
CA VAL A 43 -28.98 -21.80 -0.24
C VAL A 43 -29.32 -22.40 1.13
N ASN A 44 -28.71 -21.89 2.21
CA ASN A 44 -28.86 -22.49 3.54
C ASN A 44 -30.10 -22.03 4.30
N HIS A 45 -30.52 -20.77 4.13
CA HIS A 45 -31.62 -20.19 4.89
C HIS A 45 -32.87 -19.94 4.05
N GLY A 46 -32.77 -20.00 2.72
CA GLY A 46 -33.89 -19.80 1.81
C GLY A 46 -34.42 -18.37 1.79
N VAL A 47 -35.57 -18.21 1.12
CA VAL A 47 -36.17 -16.91 0.85
C VAL A 47 -36.74 -16.21 2.09
N ILE A 48 -36.92 -16.92 3.20
CA ILE A 48 -37.41 -16.31 4.46
C ILE A 48 -36.42 -15.27 5.01
N CYS A 49 -35.13 -15.41 4.69
CA CYS A 49 -34.06 -14.49 5.08
C CYS A 49 -33.73 -13.44 4.01
N VAL A 50 -34.60 -13.22 2.99
CA VAL A 50 -34.31 -12.35 1.83
C VAL A 50 -33.87 -10.93 2.21
N THR A 51 -34.45 -10.33 3.25
CA THR A 51 -34.09 -8.99 3.71
C THR A 51 -32.66 -8.94 4.24
N SER A 52 -32.28 -9.95 5.03
CA SER A 52 -30.92 -10.10 5.54
C SER A 52 -29.91 -10.44 4.43
N ILE A 53 -30.29 -11.26 3.45
CA ILE A 53 -29.46 -11.56 2.26
C ILE A 53 -29.20 -10.28 1.45
N ALA A 54 -30.23 -9.47 1.23
CA ALA A 54 -30.10 -8.21 0.50
C ALA A 54 -29.21 -7.19 1.25
N ALA A 55 -29.33 -7.13 2.58
CA ALA A 55 -28.47 -6.28 3.41
C ALA A 55 -26.99 -6.75 3.36
N LEU A 56 -26.77 -8.07 3.42
CA LEU A 56 -25.45 -8.68 3.31
C LEU A 56 -24.82 -8.41 1.93
N ALA A 57 -25.58 -8.54 0.84
CA ALA A 57 -25.10 -8.25 -0.50
C ALA A 57 -24.65 -6.78 -0.65
N GLN A 58 -25.43 -5.84 -0.11
CA GLN A 58 -25.05 -4.41 -0.10
C GLN A 58 -23.79 -4.16 0.73
N ALA A 59 -23.68 -4.79 1.91
CA ALA A 59 -22.50 -4.67 2.76
C ALA A 59 -21.24 -5.23 2.07
N ASN A 60 -21.34 -6.37 1.39
CA ASN A 60 -20.24 -6.94 0.62
C ASN A 60 -19.82 -6.06 -0.55
N ALA A 61 -20.77 -5.52 -1.33
CA ALA A 61 -20.46 -4.58 -2.41
C ALA A 61 -19.75 -3.31 -1.90
N ALA A 62 -20.19 -2.76 -0.77
CA ALA A 62 -19.51 -1.62 -0.14
C ALA A 62 -18.10 -1.99 0.34
N ARG A 63 -17.93 -3.18 0.92
CA ARG A 63 -16.62 -3.72 1.34
C ARG A 63 -15.68 -3.91 0.16
N GLU A 64 -16.14 -4.47 -0.95
CA GLU A 64 -15.35 -4.65 -2.18
C GLU A 64 -14.87 -3.29 -2.73
N ALA A 65 -15.75 -2.30 -2.80
CA ALA A 65 -15.39 -0.94 -3.22
C ALA A 65 -14.34 -0.30 -2.29
N ALA A 66 -14.49 -0.48 -0.97
CA ALA A 66 -13.51 0.01 0.00
C ALA A 66 -12.15 -0.69 -0.16
N CYS A 67 -12.14 -2.02 -0.34
CA CYS A 67 -10.92 -2.78 -0.61
C CYS A 67 -10.23 -2.32 -1.91
N ALA A 68 -11.00 -2.09 -2.99
CA ALA A 68 -10.45 -1.58 -4.24
C ALA A 68 -9.80 -0.19 -4.06
N ALA A 69 -10.48 0.72 -3.34
CA ALA A 69 -9.94 2.04 -3.03
C ALA A 69 -8.66 1.97 -2.19
N MET A 70 -8.64 1.16 -1.13
CA MET A 70 -7.46 0.97 -0.28
C MET A 70 -6.28 0.38 -1.07
N ALA A 71 -6.52 -0.63 -1.91
CA ALA A 71 -5.49 -1.21 -2.77
C ALA A 71 -4.92 -0.16 -3.74
N SER A 72 -5.77 0.66 -4.36
CA SER A 72 -5.34 1.75 -5.24
C SER A 72 -4.44 2.76 -4.51
N VAL A 73 -4.83 3.18 -3.30
CA VAL A 73 -4.03 4.10 -2.48
C VAL A 73 -2.69 3.48 -2.08
N SER A 74 -2.67 2.21 -1.69
CA SER A 74 -1.43 1.49 -1.37
C SER A 74 -0.49 1.40 -2.58
N ASN A 75 -0.99 1.08 -3.78
CA ASN A 75 -0.17 1.10 -4.99
C ASN A 75 0.41 2.49 -5.27
N ALA A 76 -0.44 3.52 -5.25
CA ALA A 76 -0.02 4.89 -5.51
C ALA A 76 1.03 5.37 -4.48
N MET A 77 0.91 4.94 -3.22
CA MET A 77 1.90 5.24 -2.19
C MET A 77 3.22 4.49 -2.44
N SER A 78 3.16 3.22 -2.85
CA SER A 78 4.34 2.44 -3.24
C SER A 78 5.12 3.15 -4.36
N GLU A 79 4.42 3.61 -5.40
CA GLU A 79 5.03 4.33 -6.52
C GLU A 79 5.68 5.66 -6.08
N LYS A 80 4.97 6.47 -5.27
CA LYS A 80 5.50 7.74 -4.75
C LYS A 80 6.74 7.53 -3.88
N LEU A 81 6.73 6.52 -3.01
CA LEU A 81 7.86 6.17 -2.17
C LEU A 81 9.05 5.67 -3.02
N ASN A 82 8.80 4.88 -4.06
CA ASN A 82 9.87 4.45 -4.97
C ASN A 82 10.54 5.64 -5.65
N VAL A 83 9.75 6.60 -6.15
CA VAL A 83 10.27 7.85 -6.75
C VAL A 83 11.04 8.68 -5.71
N ALA A 84 10.56 8.78 -4.48
CA ALA A 84 11.26 9.49 -3.41
C ALA A 84 12.61 8.83 -3.06
N ALA A 85 12.67 7.50 -2.98
CA ALA A 85 13.92 6.76 -2.74
C ALA A 85 14.96 7.03 -3.84
N THR A 86 14.55 7.02 -5.11
CA THR A 86 15.43 7.36 -6.24
C THR A 86 15.95 8.80 -6.15
N GLN A 87 15.11 9.76 -5.75
CA GLN A 87 15.53 11.15 -5.59
C GLN A 87 16.55 11.34 -4.45
N TYR A 88 16.36 10.66 -3.32
CA TYR A 88 17.35 10.64 -2.24
C TYR A 88 18.69 10.06 -2.70
N GLN A 89 18.67 8.89 -3.34
CA GLN A 89 19.89 8.29 -3.85
C GLN A 89 20.62 9.19 -4.86
N SER A 90 19.88 9.86 -5.75
CA SER A 90 20.45 10.81 -6.70
C SER A 90 21.07 12.04 -6.01
N THR A 91 20.38 12.57 -5.00
CA THR A 91 20.84 13.73 -4.22
C THR A 91 22.11 13.40 -3.44
N ASP A 92 22.14 12.24 -2.77
CA ASP A 92 23.29 11.75 -2.02
C ASP A 92 24.51 11.54 -2.94
N ALA A 93 24.31 10.89 -4.09
CA ALA A 93 25.36 10.65 -5.07
C ALA A 93 25.93 11.96 -5.63
N ARG A 94 25.06 12.92 -5.99
CA ARG A 94 25.49 14.24 -6.50
C ARG A 94 26.26 15.02 -5.46
N SER A 95 25.72 15.08 -4.23
CA SER A 95 26.35 15.83 -3.14
C SER A 95 27.69 15.21 -2.75
N GLY A 96 27.77 13.88 -2.69
CA GLY A 96 29.02 13.16 -2.45
C GLY A 96 30.07 13.42 -3.54
N ALA A 97 29.68 13.41 -4.82
CA ALA A 97 30.56 13.73 -5.92
C ALA A 97 31.06 15.19 -5.88
N ASP A 98 30.18 16.13 -5.54
CA ASP A 98 30.55 17.55 -5.44
C ASP A 98 31.48 17.82 -4.25
N LEU A 99 31.27 17.14 -3.11
CA LEU A 99 32.21 17.16 -1.98
C LEU A 99 33.57 16.56 -2.37
N GLY A 100 33.57 15.44 -3.10
CA GLY A 100 34.80 14.80 -3.59
C GLY A 100 35.65 15.73 -4.48
N LYS A 101 35.03 16.62 -5.25
CA LYS A 101 35.74 17.64 -6.06
C LYS A 101 36.35 18.76 -5.22
N GLN A 102 35.80 19.04 -4.03
CA GLN A 102 36.26 20.11 -3.15
C GLN A 102 37.35 19.66 -2.17
N MET A 103 37.46 18.36 -1.92
CA MET A 103 38.49 17.80 -1.05
C MET A 103 39.84 17.79 -1.78
N HIS A 104 40.86 18.43 -1.19
CA HIS A 104 42.24 18.34 -1.69
C HIS A 104 42.72 16.87 -1.64
N PRO A 105 43.42 16.38 -2.68
CA PRO A 105 44.09 15.09 -2.62
C PRO A 105 45.08 15.11 -1.44
N ARG A 106 45.06 14.05 -0.64
CA ARG A 106 46.02 13.84 0.46
C ARG A 106 47.34 13.31 -0.09
#